data_AF-A0A6F9CWD7-F1
#
_entry.id   AF-A0A6F9CWD7-F1
#
_cell.length_a   1.000
_cell.length_b   1.000
_cell.length_c   1.000
_cell.angle_alpha   90.00
_cell.angle_beta   90.00
_cell.angle_gamma   90.00
#
_symmetry.space_group_name_H-M   'P 1'
#
loop_
_entity.id
_entity.type
_entity.pdbx_description
1 polymer ?
#
loop_
_entity_poly.entity_id
_entity_poly.type
_entity_poly.pdbx_seq_one_letter_code
_entity_poly.pdbx_strand_id
1 'polypeptide(L)' 'MSLDQGYEIRDTHLVEESVLETLKIKADFLNFKPRPFNMREFYDRTGHDIKDMLLSCYYCGVECSAEDFTVHRAQD' A
#
# COMPACT_ATOMS: atom_id res chain seq x y z
N MET A 1 -0.59 -7.13 -5.96
CA MET A 1 -0.91 -7.38 -7.38
C MET A 1 -0.89 -8.87 -7.59
N SER A 2 -2.04 -9.47 -7.85
CA SER A 2 -2.15 -10.92 -8.09
C SER A 2 -2.21 -11.13 -9.59
N LEU A 3 -1.28 -11.90 -10.13
CA LEU A 3 -1.30 -12.32 -11.52
C LEU A 3 -1.95 -13.71 -11.63
N ASP A 4 -2.58 -14.00 -12.77
CA ASP A 4 -3.06 -15.34 -13.07
C ASP A 4 -1.91 -16.30 -13.45
N GLN A 5 -2.24 -17.52 -13.87
CA GLN A 5 -1.24 -18.52 -14.25
C GLN A 5 -0.49 -18.15 -15.55
N GLY A 6 -1.05 -17.24 -16.35
CA GLY A 6 -0.46 -16.65 -17.57
C GLY A 6 0.34 -15.38 -17.33
N TYR A 7 0.52 -14.95 -16.07
CA TYR A 7 1.14 -13.67 -15.70
C TYR A 7 0.33 -12.43 -16.11
N GLU A 8 -0.99 -12.57 -16.28
CA GLU A 8 -1.89 -11.47 -16.62
C GLU A 8 -2.54 -10.86 -15.37
N ILE A 9 -2.88 -9.56 -15.45
CA ILE A 9 -3.58 -8.84 -14.39
C ILE A 9 -5.02 -9.38 -14.30
N ARG A 10 -5.43 -9.80 -13.11
CA ARG A 10 -6.79 -10.31 -12.85
C ARG A 10 -7.80 -9.17 -12.72
N ASP A 11 -9.08 -9.51 -12.89
CA ASP A 11 -10.24 -8.65 -12.59
C ASP A 11 -10.17 -7.24 -13.19
N THR A 12 -9.66 -7.13 -14.43
CA THR A 12 -9.43 -5.85 -15.11
C THR A 12 -10.68 -4.98 -15.27
N HIS A 13 -11.86 -5.58 -15.24
CA HIS A 13 -13.16 -4.89 -15.33
C HIS A 13 -13.52 -4.09 -14.07
N LEU A 14 -12.85 -4.32 -12.93
CA LEU A 14 -13.07 -3.58 -11.68
C LEU A 14 -12.18 -2.34 -11.57
N VAL A 15 -11.30 -2.10 -12.54
CA VAL A 15 -10.23 -1.12 -12.47
C VAL A 15 -10.44 -0.08 -13.56
N GLU A 16 -10.31 1.20 -13.21
CA GLU A 16 -10.32 2.26 -14.21
C GLU A 16 -9.17 2.10 -15.21
N GLU A 17 -9.39 2.51 -16.46
CA GLU A 17 -8.43 2.29 -17.56
C GLU A 17 -7.06 2.90 -17.26
N SER A 18 -7.00 4.11 -16.71
CA SER A 18 -5.76 4.80 -16.32
C SER A 18 -4.97 4.04 -15.24
N VAL A 19 -5.67 3.38 -14.32
CA VAL A 19 -5.07 2.55 -13.28
C VAL A 19 -4.56 1.24 -13.90
N LEU A 20 -5.32 0.66 -14.83
CA LEU A 20 -4.92 -0.57 -15.53
C LEU A 20 -3.65 -0.36 -16.36
N GLU A 21 -3.49 0.77 -17.04
CA GLU A 21 -2.25 1.13 -17.73
C GLU A 21 -1.05 1.19 -16.78
N THR A 22 -1.25 1.80 -15.61
CA THR A 22 -0.22 1.86 -14.57
C THR A 22 0.16 0.46 -14.06
N LEU A 23 -0.83 -0.42 -13.87
CA LEU A 23 -0.59 -1.80 -13.46
C LEU A 23 0.18 -2.59 -14.51
N LYS A 24 -0.13 -2.43 -15.81
CA LYS A 24 0.58 -3.09 -16.92
C LYS A 24 2.08 -2.74 -16.91
N ILE A 25 2.41 -1.46 -16.71
CA ILE A 25 3.82 -1.02 -16.65
C ILE A 25 4.52 -1.62 -15.42
N LYS A 26 3.86 -1.65 -14.25
CA LYS A 26 4.44 -2.19 -13.02
C LYS A 26 4.55 -3.72 -13.01
N ALA A 27 3.78 -4.41 -13.85
CA ALA A 27 3.79 -5.86 -14.00
C ALA A 27 4.70 -6.37 -15.13
N ASP A 28 5.41 -5.49 -15.85
CA ASP A 28 6.39 -5.91 -16.86
C ASP A 28 7.67 -6.41 -16.17
N PHE A 29 7.88 -7.72 -16.24
CA PHE A 29 9.04 -8.39 -15.64
C PHE A 29 10.11 -8.82 -16.65
N LEU A 30 9.99 -8.48 -17.94
CA LEU A 30 10.89 -8.98 -19.00
C LEU A 30 12.38 -8.68 -18.74
N ASN A 31 12.68 -7.56 -18.09
CA ASN A 31 14.05 -7.14 -17.74
C ASN A 31 14.21 -6.86 -16.23
N PHE A 32 13.32 -7.40 -15.41
CA PHE A 32 13.31 -7.12 -13.98
C PHE A 32 14.34 -7.96 -13.22
N LYS A 33 15.14 -7.30 -12.37
CA LYS A 33 16.03 -7.97 -11.41
C LYS A 33 15.40 -7.91 -10.02
N PRO A 34 15.00 -9.05 -9.43
CA PRO A 34 14.36 -9.05 -8.11
C PRO A 34 15.31 -8.54 -7.04
N ARG A 35 14.75 -7.84 -6.06
CA ARG A 35 15.44 -7.36 -4.86
C ARG A 35 14.95 -8.14 -3.64
N PRO A 36 15.73 -8.19 -2.55
CA PRO A 36 15.25 -8.73 -1.28
C PRO A 36 13.94 -8.06 -0.88
N PHE A 37 12.99 -8.88 -0.45
CA PHE A 37 11.65 -8.44 -0.10
C PHE A 37 11.32 -8.91 1.31
N ASN A 38 10.68 -8.04 2.10
CA ASN A 38 10.26 -8.32 3.46
C ASN A 38 8.83 -7.77 3.65
N MET A 39 7.91 -8.61 4.13
CA MET A 39 6.51 -8.22 4.29
C MET A 39 6.32 -7.11 5.33
N ARG A 40 7.10 -7.11 6.42
CA ARG A 40 7.05 -6.06 7.45
C ARG A 40 7.48 -4.71 6.87
N GLU A 41 8.62 -4.69 6.17
CA GLU A 41 9.09 -3.47 5.47
C GLU A 41 8.11 -2.99 4.41
N PHE A 42 7.48 -3.92 3.68
CA PHE A 42 6.48 -3.58 2.69
C PHE A 42 5.26 -2.92 3.32
N TYR A 43 4.68 -3.50 4.39
CA TYR A 43 3.55 -2.89 5.10
C TYR A 43 3.90 -1.54 5.72
N ASP A 44 5.08 -1.40 6.31
CA ASP A 44 5.53 -0.14 6.91
C ASP A 44 5.64 0.98 5.86
N ARG A 45 6.01 0.66 4.61
CA ARG A 45 6.17 1.65 3.54
C ARG A 45 4.91 1.91 2.74
N THR A 46 4.12 0.88 2.44
CA THR A 46 2.96 0.99 1.54
C THR A 46 1.63 1.02 2.27
N GLY A 47 1.63 0.85 3.59
CA GLY A 47 0.46 1.12 4.43
C GLY A 47 0.05 2.59 4.32
N HIS A 48 -1.22 2.86 4.61
CA HIS A 48 -1.70 4.24 4.65
C HIS A 48 -1.04 5.01 5.80
N ASP A 49 -0.50 6.19 5.51
CA ASP A 49 0.06 7.08 6.53
C ASP A 49 -1.09 7.79 7.28
N ILE A 50 -1.06 7.71 8.62
CA ILE A 50 -2.06 8.38 9.45
C ILE A 50 -2.01 9.90 9.28
N LYS A 51 -0.86 10.48 8.91
CA LYS A 51 -0.75 11.92 8.63
C LYS A 51 -1.59 12.36 7.44
N ASP A 52 -1.74 11.48 6.44
CA ASP A 52 -2.57 11.74 5.26
C ASP A 52 -4.05 11.44 5.52
N MET A 53 -4.32 10.50 6.44
CA MET A 53 -5.69 10.09 6.76
C MET A 53 -6.38 10.95 7.84
N LEU A 54 -5.62 11.49 8.79
CA LEU A 54 -6.17 12.15 9.98
C LEU A 54 -6.68 13.55 9.64
N LEU A 55 -7.98 13.65 9.31
CA LEU A 55 -8.62 14.93 9.02
C LEU A 55 -8.83 15.81 10.27
N SER A 56 -9.12 15.19 11.42
CA SER A 56 -9.22 15.87 12.72
C SER A 56 -9.13 14.85 13.87
N CYS A 57 -8.70 15.30 15.05
CA CYS A 57 -8.56 14.46 16.23
C CYS A 57 -8.83 15.28 17.50
N TYR A 58 -9.71 14.76 18.36
CA TYR A 58 -9.96 15.34 19.68
C TYR A 58 -10.14 14.25 20.73
N TYR A 59 -9.51 14.42 21.88
CA TYR A 59 -9.68 13.58 23.06
C TYR A 59 -10.05 14.43 24.27
N CYS A 60 -11.22 14.17 24.86
CA CYS A 60 -11.75 14.97 25.98
C CYS A 60 -11.78 16.49 25.71
N GLY A 61 -12.03 16.89 24.45
CA GLY A 61 -12.07 18.30 24.04
C GLY A 61 -10.68 18.92 23.80
N VAL A 62 -9.60 18.17 23.98
CA VAL A 62 -8.24 18.59 23.63
C VAL A 62 -7.90 18.08 22.25
N GLU A 63 -7.35 18.95 21.39
CA GLU A 63 -6.88 18.57 20.05
C GLU A 63 -5.70 17.59 20.15
N CYS A 64 -5.70 16.58 19.30
CA CYS A 64 -4.60 15.62 19.14
C CYS A 64 -4.05 15.63 17.71
N SER A 65 -2.89 15.03 17.51
CA SER A 65 -2.25 14.94 16.20
C SER A 65 -1.85 13.52 15.83
N ALA A 66 -1.27 13.35 14.64
CA ALA A 66 -0.77 12.05 14.18
C ALA A 66 0.34 11.49 15.09
N GLU A 67 1.09 12.35 15.76
CA GLU A 67 2.17 11.98 16.69
C GLU A 67 1.65 11.28 17.95
N ASP A 68 0.38 11.46 18.31
CA ASP A 68 -0.27 10.79 19.43
C ASP A 68 -0.67 9.34 19.12
N PHE A 69 -0.50 8.89 17.87
CA PHE A 69 -0.76 7.53 17.43
C PHE A 69 0.54 6.73 17.28
N THR A 70 0.56 5.52 17.83
CA THR A 70 1.67 4.58 17.66
C THR A 70 1.28 3.44 16.74
N VAL A 71 2.11 3.17 15.73
CA VAL A 71 1.97 1.95 14.91
C VAL A 71 2.28 0.74 15.79
N HIS A 72 1.29 -0.13 16.01
CA HIS A 72 1.49 -1.35 16.77
C HIS A 72 2.33 -2.33 15.95
N ARG A 73 3.57 -2.54 16.38
CA ARG A 73 4.44 -3.58 15.84
C ARG A 73 4.21 -4.83 16.67
N ALA A 74 3.51 -5.82 16.11
CA ALA A 74 3.52 -7.17 16.69
C ALA A 74 4.99 -7.61 16.75
N GLN A 75 5.51 -7.74 17.98
CA GLN A 75 6.80 -8.38 18.23
C GLN A 75 6.54 -9.88 18.15
N ASP A 76 7.23 -10.55 17.24
CA ASP A 76 7.24 -12.01 17.16
C ASP A 76 7.75 -12.62 18.47
#